data_AF-A0AAD9KWZ2-F1
#
_entry.id   AF-A0AAD9KWZ2-F1
#
_cell.length_a   1.000
_cell.length_b   1.000
_cell.length_c   1.000
_cell.angle_alpha   90.00
_cell.angle_beta   90.00
_cell.angle_gamma   90.00
#
_symmetry.space_group_name_H-M   'P 1'
#
loop_
_entity.id
_entity.type
_entity.pdbx_description
1 polymer ?
#
loop_
_entity_poly.entity_id
_entity_poly.type
_entity_poly.pdbx_seq_one_letter_code
_entity_poly.pdbx_strand_id
1 'polypeptide(L)'
;MAAEAALVARRCLDTTETGELNLSHCKLTQIPDAVFILVRSVEVTRCDLSHNVITRIPPKLGQQFPQLTELNVSNNNLSDLPAELDVMTSLVTLNMAANSFKILPEVLRRMSTLRNLHAANNDIPGK
;
A
#
# COMPACT_ATOMS: atom_id res chain seq x y z
N MET A 1 14.57 13.29 9.72
CA MET A 1 14.83 11.84 9.73
C MET A 1 14.44 11.15 11.04
N ALA A 2 14.84 11.65 12.22
CA ALA A 2 14.50 10.98 13.49
C ALA A 2 13.00 11.07 13.85
N ALA A 3 12.35 12.21 13.58
CA ALA A 3 10.94 12.41 13.90
C ALA A 3 10.01 11.56 13.02
N GLU A 4 10.32 11.42 11.72
CA GLU A 4 9.54 10.58 10.81
C GLU A 4 9.66 9.10 11.16
N ALA A 5 10.87 8.63 11.49
CA ALA A 5 11.09 7.26 11.92
C ALA A 5 10.35 6.94 13.24
N ALA A 6 10.37 7.86 14.20
CA ALA A 6 9.63 7.71 15.46
C ALA A 6 8.11 7.68 15.24
N LEU A 7 7.59 8.52 14.34
CA LEU A 7 6.17 8.52 13.98
C LEU A 7 5.74 7.18 13.35
N VAL A 8 6.54 6.66 12.41
CA VAL A 8 6.29 5.36 11.77
C VAL A 8 6.30 4.24 12.81
N ALA A 9 7.32 4.20 13.67
CA ALA A 9 7.42 3.19 14.72
C ALA A 9 6.21 3.21 15.65
N ARG A 10 5.75 4.41 16.06
CA ARG A 10 4.54 4.55 16.89
C ARG A 10 3.30 4.00 16.19
N ARG A 11 3.08 4.36 14.92
CA ARG A 11 1.93 3.88 14.15
C ARG A 11 1.95 2.37 13.91
N CYS A 12 3.13 1.78 13.78
CA CYS A 12 3.26 0.32 13.75
C CYS A 12 2.85 -0.33 15.08
N LEU A 13 3.12 0.31 16.23
CA LEU A 13 2.63 -0.17 17.52
C LEU A 13 1.10 -0.03 17.63
N ASP A 14 0.55 1.10 17.21
CA ASP A 14 -0.91 1.34 17.21
C ASP A 14 -1.67 0.31 16.35
N THR A 15 -1.02 -0.21 15.29
CA THR A 15 -1.58 -1.24 14.40
C THR A 15 -1.91 -2.54 15.16
N THR A 16 -1.20 -2.84 16.26
CA THR A 16 -1.41 -4.07 17.05
C THR A 16 -2.79 -4.13 17.69
N GLU A 17 -3.42 -2.98 17.95
CA GLU A 17 -4.74 -2.88 18.57
C GLU A 17 -5.86 -2.84 17.52
N THR A 18 -5.60 -2.21 16.38
CA THR A 18 -6.63 -1.92 15.36
C THR A 18 -6.66 -2.92 14.21
N GLY A 19 -5.55 -3.58 13.92
CA GLY A 19 -5.37 -4.32 12.66
C GLY A 19 -5.30 -3.41 11.43
N GLU A 20 -5.16 -2.09 11.62
CA GLU A 20 -5.12 -1.09 10.56
C GLU A 20 -3.77 -0.37 10.55
N LEU A 21 -2.96 -0.62 9.52
CA LEU A 21 -1.65 -0.01 9.36
C LEU A 21 -1.76 1.35 8.68
N ASN A 22 -1.75 2.43 9.45
CA ASN A 22 -1.77 3.79 8.93
C ASN A 22 -0.38 4.42 8.91
N LEU A 23 0.21 4.58 7.72
CA LEU A 23 1.47 5.26 7.45
C LEU A 23 1.29 6.45 6.48
N SER A 24 0.09 7.03 6.41
CA SER A 24 -0.16 8.18 5.54
C SER A 24 0.48 9.46 6.08
N HIS A 25 0.89 10.37 5.18
CA HIS A 25 1.55 11.63 5.53
C HIS A 25 2.89 11.47 6.30
N CYS A 26 3.59 10.36 6.12
CA CYS A 26 4.89 10.09 6.75
C CYS A 26 6.10 10.58 5.94
N LYS A 27 5.87 11.21 4.77
CA LYS A 27 6.92 11.65 3.83
C LYS A 27 7.83 10.50 3.37
N LEU A 28 7.29 9.29 3.30
CA LEU A 28 8.04 8.09 2.93
C LEU A 28 8.43 8.15 1.46
N THR A 29 9.71 7.89 1.16
CA THR A 29 10.19 7.63 -0.21
C THR A 29 10.12 6.14 -0.57
N GLN A 30 10.10 5.29 0.46
CA GLN A 30 9.95 3.84 0.41
C GLN A 30 9.37 3.36 1.75
N ILE A 31 8.78 2.17 1.76
CA ILE A 31 8.32 1.51 2.99
C ILE A 31 9.56 0.92 3.69
N PRO A 32 9.92 1.35 4.91
CA PRO A 32 11.08 0.82 5.60
C PRO A 32 10.90 -0.65 6.00
N ASP A 33 11.97 -1.44 5.90
CA ASP A 33 11.97 -2.86 6.30
C ASP A 33 11.54 -3.08 7.76
N ALA A 34 11.86 -2.11 8.63
CA ALA A 34 11.44 -2.13 10.02
C ALA A 34 9.92 -2.20 10.20
N VAL A 35 9.11 -1.65 9.28
CA VAL A 35 7.65 -1.75 9.34
C VAL A 35 7.23 -3.21 9.34
N PHE A 36 7.73 -4.00 8.39
CA PHE A 36 7.42 -5.43 8.27
C PHE A 36 7.85 -6.23 9.50
N ILE A 37 8.94 -5.83 10.17
CA ILE A 37 9.41 -6.47 11.40
C ILE A 37 8.49 -6.13 12.58
N LEU A 38 8.07 -4.87 12.68
CA LEU A 38 7.25 -4.38 13.79
C LEU A 38 5.82 -4.93 13.76
N VAL A 39 5.23 -5.08 12.58
CA VAL A 39 3.85 -5.57 12.42
C VAL A 39 3.77 -7.05 12.01
N ARG A 40 4.86 -7.82 12.10
CA ARG A 40 4.89 -9.22 11.60
C ARG A 40 3.90 -10.17 12.27
N SER A 41 3.52 -9.88 13.50
CA SER A 41 2.61 -10.71 14.31
C SER A 41 1.18 -10.19 14.32
N VAL A 42 0.88 -9.16 13.51
CA VAL A 42 -0.42 -8.52 13.45
C VAL A 42 -1.11 -8.90 12.16
N GLU A 43 -2.37 -9.32 12.25
CA GLU A 43 -3.22 -9.48 11.09
C GLU A 43 -3.70 -8.11 10.61
N VAL A 44 -3.08 -7.60 9.56
CA VAL A 44 -3.42 -6.29 8.98
C VAL A 44 -4.52 -6.47 7.94
N THR A 45 -5.66 -5.80 8.14
CA THR A 45 -6.81 -5.85 7.23
C THR A 45 -6.94 -4.57 6.40
N ARG A 46 -6.51 -3.42 6.92
CA ARG A 46 -6.43 -2.16 6.16
C ARG A 46 -5.04 -1.56 6.22
N CYS A 47 -4.55 -1.04 5.09
CA CYS A 47 -3.25 -0.39 5.01
C CYS A 47 -3.38 0.94 4.25
N ASP A 48 -3.04 2.03 4.92
CA ASP A 48 -3.02 3.36 4.36
C ASP A 48 -1.58 3.87 4.24
N LEU A 49 -1.09 3.97 3.00
CA LEU A 49 0.21 4.49 2.60
C LEU A 49 0.06 5.83 1.84
N SER A 50 -1.13 6.44 1.87
CA SER A 50 -1.42 7.62 1.06
C SER A 50 -0.64 8.87 1.48
N HIS A 51 -0.58 9.85 0.60
CA HIS A 51 0.07 11.14 0.87
C HIS A 51 1.54 11.00 1.31
N ASN A 52 2.30 10.19 0.58
CA ASN A 52 3.74 10.04 0.73
C ASN A 52 4.42 10.42 -0.61
N VAL A 53 5.70 10.07 -0.75
CA VAL A 53 6.47 10.24 -2.00
C VAL A 53 7.03 8.89 -2.45
N ILE A 54 6.27 7.82 -2.21
CA ILE A 54 6.67 6.45 -2.50
C ILE A 54 6.71 6.26 -4.01
N THR A 55 7.81 5.69 -4.51
CA THR A 55 8.02 5.42 -5.93
C THR A 55 7.85 3.94 -6.30
N ARG A 56 7.86 3.05 -5.30
CA ARG A 56 7.66 1.61 -5.47
C ARG A 56 7.03 0.97 -4.24
N ILE A 57 6.15 0.01 -4.48
CA ILE A 57 5.67 -0.92 -3.46
C ILE A 57 6.65 -2.10 -3.41
N PRO A 58 7.12 -2.52 -2.22
CA PRO A 58 8.00 -3.67 -2.10
C PRO A 58 7.21 -4.98 -2.35
N PRO A 59 7.78 -5.97 -3.08
CA PRO A 59 7.13 -7.27 -3.34
C PRO A 59 6.58 -7.98 -2.11
N LYS A 60 7.31 -7.89 -0.99
CA LYS A 60 6.91 -8.51 0.29
C LYS A 60 5.65 -7.92 0.92
N LEU A 61 5.09 -6.80 0.42
CA LEU A 61 3.83 -6.26 0.93
C LEU A 61 2.71 -7.29 0.84
N GLY A 62 2.57 -7.96 -0.31
CA GLY A 62 1.53 -8.96 -0.50
C GLY A 62 1.74 -10.20 0.38
N GLN A 63 2.99 -10.63 0.54
CA GLN A 63 3.35 -11.77 1.38
C GLN A 63 3.15 -11.50 2.88
N GLN A 64 3.41 -10.27 3.32
CA GLN A 64 3.27 -9.90 4.74
C GLN A 64 1.81 -9.71 5.13
N PHE A 65 0.97 -9.20 4.22
CA PHE A 65 -0.41 -8.84 4.50
C PHE A 65 -1.40 -9.61 3.60
N PRO A 66 -1.43 -10.96 3.65
CA PRO A 66 -2.32 -11.76 2.80
C PRO A 66 -3.81 -11.54 3.11
N GLN A 67 -4.14 -11.10 4.32
CA GLN A 67 -5.51 -10.81 4.77
C GLN A 67 -5.97 -9.37 4.51
N LEU A 68 -5.15 -8.56 3.83
CA LEU A 68 -5.50 -7.18 3.56
C LEU A 68 -6.73 -7.10 2.65
N THR A 69 -7.75 -6.36 3.07
CA THR A 69 -8.99 -6.13 2.31
C THR A 69 -9.00 -4.75 1.65
N GLU A 70 -8.29 -3.79 2.23
CA GLU A 70 -8.20 -2.42 1.71
C GLU A 70 -6.76 -1.91 1.69
N LEU A 71 -6.32 -1.45 0.51
CA LEU A 71 -5.01 -0.83 0.31
C LEU A 71 -5.18 0.56 -0.30
N ASN A 72 -4.71 1.57 0.41
CA ASN A 72 -4.65 2.94 -0.10
C ASN A 72 -3.20 3.35 -0.33
N VAL A 73 -2.81 3.51 -1.59
CA VAL A 73 -1.51 4.04 -2.02
C VAL A 73 -1.65 5.34 -2.80
N SER A 74 -2.79 6.01 -2.68
CA SER A 74 -3.07 7.25 -3.40
C SER A 74 -2.15 8.40 -2.99
N ASN A 75 -2.02 9.43 -3.85
CA ASN A 75 -1.17 10.59 -3.57
C ASN A 75 0.28 10.18 -3.27
N ASN A 76 0.88 9.47 -4.22
CA ASN A 76 2.27 9.02 -4.23
C ASN A 76 2.88 9.24 -5.63
N ASN A 77 4.08 8.73 -5.87
CA ASN A 77 4.79 8.82 -7.16
C ASN A 77 4.94 7.42 -7.80
N LEU A 78 3.96 6.54 -7.62
CA LEU A 78 3.98 5.19 -8.18
C LEU A 78 3.71 5.24 -9.68
N SER A 79 4.38 4.37 -10.43
CA SER A 79 4.16 4.17 -11.87
C SER A 79 3.85 2.71 -12.25
N ASP A 80 4.06 1.77 -11.31
CA ASP A 80 3.73 0.37 -11.45
C ASP A 80 3.46 -0.28 -10.07
N LEU A 81 2.93 -1.51 -10.07
CA LEU A 81 2.74 -2.35 -8.89
C LEU A 81 3.46 -3.70 -9.09
N PRO A 82 4.10 -4.26 -8.04
CA PRO A 82 4.82 -5.52 -8.16
C PRO A 82 3.87 -6.68 -8.47
N ALA A 83 4.36 -7.67 -9.23
CA ALA A 83 3.57 -8.84 -9.61
C ALA A 83 3.12 -9.65 -8.39
N GLU A 84 3.91 -9.63 -7.33
CA GLU A 84 3.71 -10.34 -6.06
C GLU A 84 2.51 -9.83 -5.25
N LEU A 85 1.81 -8.76 -5.68
CA LEU A 85 0.53 -8.40 -5.08
C LEU A 85 -0.61 -9.34 -5.50
N ASP A 86 -0.40 -10.23 -6.46
CA ASP A 86 -1.40 -11.22 -6.86
C ASP A 86 -1.74 -12.24 -5.74
N VAL A 87 -0.84 -12.42 -4.77
CA VAL A 87 -1.07 -13.25 -3.58
C VAL A 87 -2.05 -12.64 -2.57
N MET A 88 -2.45 -11.37 -2.75
CA MET A 88 -3.39 -10.67 -1.87
C MET A 88 -4.83 -11.10 -2.17
N THR A 89 -5.16 -12.34 -1.85
CA THR A 89 -6.43 -13.00 -2.18
C THR A 89 -7.63 -12.48 -1.40
N SER A 90 -7.43 -11.57 -0.45
CA SER A 90 -8.50 -10.93 0.32
C SER A 90 -8.74 -9.48 -0.11
N LEU A 91 -7.95 -8.92 -1.02
CA LEU A 91 -8.03 -7.49 -1.35
C LEU A 91 -9.29 -7.20 -2.16
N VAL A 92 -10.15 -6.33 -1.64
CA VAL A 92 -11.42 -5.92 -2.25
C VAL A 92 -11.32 -4.51 -2.81
N THR A 93 -10.61 -3.62 -2.11
CA THR A 93 -10.49 -2.21 -2.48
C THR A 93 -9.01 -1.81 -2.63
N LEU A 94 -8.69 -1.25 -3.80
CA LEU A 94 -7.39 -0.65 -4.08
C LEU A 94 -7.59 0.80 -4.52
N ASN A 95 -7.00 1.73 -3.78
CA ASN A 95 -6.90 3.12 -4.19
C ASN A 95 -5.46 3.46 -4.61
N MET A 96 -5.28 3.69 -5.90
CA MET A 96 -4.04 4.09 -6.56
C MET A 96 -4.17 5.46 -7.25
N ALA A 97 -5.18 6.26 -6.88
CA ALA A 97 -5.42 7.57 -7.46
C ALA A 97 -4.29 8.56 -7.17
N ALA A 98 -4.15 9.62 -7.96
CA ALA A 98 -3.12 10.65 -7.76
C ALA A 98 -1.70 10.05 -7.70
N ASN A 99 -1.32 9.35 -8.77
CA ASN A 99 0.00 8.75 -8.98
C ASN A 99 0.43 9.02 -10.44
N SER A 100 1.46 8.32 -10.94
CA SER A 100 2.02 8.49 -12.29
C SER A 100 1.87 7.23 -13.16
N PHE A 101 0.80 6.46 -12.95
CA PHE A 101 0.53 5.26 -13.75
C PHE A 101 0.15 5.67 -15.18
N LYS A 102 0.84 5.09 -16.17
CA LYS A 102 0.56 5.30 -17.60
C LYS A 102 -0.32 4.22 -18.21
N ILE A 103 -0.42 3.08 -17.54
CA ILE A 103 -1.30 1.96 -17.87
C ILE A 103 -1.77 1.33 -16.57
N LEU A 104 -2.83 0.51 -16.63
CA LEU A 104 -3.19 -0.34 -15.50
C LEU A 104 -2.13 -1.45 -15.35
N PRO A 105 -1.54 -1.65 -14.15
CA PRO A 105 -0.57 -2.72 -13.89
C PRO A 105 -1.15 -4.10 -14.20
N GLU A 106 -0.35 -4.97 -14.84
CA GLU A 106 -0.78 -6.32 -15.23
C GLU A 106 -1.19 -7.18 -14.02
N VAL A 107 -0.63 -6.92 -12.83
CA VAL A 107 -1.01 -7.62 -11.59
C VAL A 107 -2.49 -7.48 -11.28
N LEU A 108 -3.14 -6.36 -11.64
CA LEU A 108 -4.57 -6.15 -11.38
C LEU A 108 -5.45 -7.19 -12.06
N ARG A 109 -5.01 -7.77 -13.18
CA ARG A 109 -5.74 -8.85 -13.87
C ARG A 109 -5.75 -10.16 -13.08
N ARG A 110 -4.78 -10.34 -12.17
CA ARG A 110 -4.63 -11.55 -11.34
C ARG A 110 -5.30 -11.40 -9.96
N MET A 111 -5.69 -10.19 -9.58
CA MET A 111 -6.34 -9.92 -8.29
C MET A 111 -7.84 -10.25 -8.33
N SER A 112 -8.18 -11.54 -8.26
CA SER A 112 -9.54 -12.06 -8.48
C SER A 112 -10.61 -11.56 -7.51
N THR A 113 -10.21 -11.06 -6.33
CA THR A 113 -11.12 -10.53 -5.30
C THR A 113 -11.31 -9.03 -5.37
N LEU A 114 -10.52 -8.31 -6.17
CA LEU A 114 -10.63 -6.87 -6.29
C LEU A 114 -11.99 -6.51 -6.90
N ARG A 115 -12.71 -5.58 -6.27
CA ARG A 115 -14.03 -5.10 -6.70
C ARG A 115 -14.03 -3.60 -6.92
N ASN A 116 -13.28 -2.87 -6.09
CA ASN A 116 -13.24 -1.41 -6.11
C ASN A 116 -11.83 -0.96 -6.47
N LEU A 117 -11.68 -0.34 -7.64
CA LEU A 117 -10.41 0.22 -8.11
C LEU A 117 -10.57 1.72 -8.30
N HIS A 118 -9.83 2.50 -7.52
CA HIS A 118 -9.75 3.95 -7.70
C HIS A 118 -8.42 4.29 -8.36
N ALA A 119 -8.46 4.69 -9.63
CA ALA A 119 -7.28 5.05 -10.42
C ALA A 119 -7.33 6.48 -10.99
N ALA A 120 -8.24 7.32 -10.49
CA ALA A 120 -8.38 8.73 -10.92
C ALA A 120 -7.05 9.51 -10.79
N ASN A 121 -6.88 10.58 -11.55
CA ASN A 121 -5.67 11.43 -11.49
C ASN A 121 -4.37 10.62 -11.67
N ASN A 122 -4.29 9.91 -12.79
CA ASN A 122 -3.13 9.17 -13.29
C ASN A 122 -3.09 9.39 -14.80
N ASP A 123 -1.93 9.18 -15.42
CA ASP A 123 -1.69 9.32 -16.85
C ASP A 123 -2.13 8.11 -17.69
N ILE A 124 -3.14 7.37 -17.23
CA ILE A 124 -3.69 6.22 -17.94
C ILE A 124 -4.55 6.74 -19.11
N PRO A 125 -4.16 6.49 -20.37
CA PRO A 125 -4.90 6.96 -21.52
C PRO A 125 -6.25 6.25 -21.62
N GLY A 126 -7.27 6.97 -22.08
CA GLY A 126 -8.59 6.39 -22.34
C GLY A 126 -9.33 5.90 -21.11
N LYS A 127 -9.13 6.57 -19.96
CA LYS A 127 -10.12 6.53 -18.89
C LYS A 127 -11.50 6.98 -19.38
#